data_AF-A0A7K0RYB9-F1
#
_entry.id   AF-A0A7K0RYB9-F1
#
_cell.length_a   1.000
_cell.length_b   1.000
_cell.length_c   1.000
_cell.angle_alpha   90.00
_cell.angle_beta   90.00
_cell.angle_gamma   90.00
#
_symmetry.space_group_name_H-M   'P 1'
#
loop_
_entity.id
_entity.type
_entity.pdbx_description
1 polymer ?
#
loop_
_entity_poly.entity_id
_entity_poly.type
_entity_poly.pdbx_seq_one_letter_code
_entity_poly.pdbx_strand_id
1 'polypeptide(L)'
;MLTNRSVAISFALVAALALAACGGSDTASTSTPSTVTDNVTSTATDTTTPVTTGTQLTTGSASCTKAEIEKAVSDLSSTDYPSPSLATGGGPPYKCADGWAVGFVNVGSGMEEITTTVVWQAEGQFWVPQDRGKVCPKPSKVPAAIYDLACNSN
;
A
#
# COMPACT_ATOMS: atom_id res chain seq x y z
N MET A 1 -31.38 -30.42 -34.24
CA MET A 1 -30.07 -31.09 -34.37
C MET A 1 -29.14 -30.46 -33.34
N LEU A 2 -28.94 -31.13 -32.20
CA LEU A 2 -28.04 -30.70 -31.13
C LEU A 2 -26.67 -31.34 -31.38
N THR A 3 -25.63 -30.53 -31.58
CA THR A 3 -24.26 -31.03 -31.76
C THR A 3 -23.39 -30.60 -30.58
N ASN A 4 -23.01 -31.61 -29.81
CA ASN A 4 -21.96 -31.68 -28.79
C ASN A 4 -20.69 -30.91 -29.15
N ARG A 5 -20.01 -30.35 -28.13
CA ARG A 5 -18.56 -30.53 -27.94
C ARG A 5 -18.09 -30.04 -26.57
N SER A 6 -17.91 -31.01 -25.67
CA SER A 6 -17.15 -30.87 -24.42
C SER A 6 -15.67 -30.74 -24.74
N VAL A 7 -14.99 -29.72 -24.20
CA VAL A 7 -13.53 -29.65 -24.13
C VAL A 7 -13.16 -29.41 -22.68
N ALA A 8 -12.65 -30.46 -22.04
CA ALA A 8 -11.99 -30.38 -20.74
C ALA A 8 -10.54 -29.95 -20.97
N ILE A 9 -10.08 -28.91 -20.27
CA ILE A 9 -8.67 -28.53 -20.21
C ILE A 9 -8.23 -28.61 -18.75
N SER A 10 -7.53 -29.69 -18.44
CA SER A 10 -6.82 -29.88 -17.18
C SER A 10 -5.48 -29.14 -17.24
N PHE A 11 -5.28 -28.13 -16.39
CA PHE A 11 -3.97 -27.58 -16.12
C PHE A 11 -3.52 -28.01 -14.72
N ALA A 12 -2.67 -29.04 -14.68
CA ALA A 12 -1.83 -29.34 -13.54
C ALA A 12 -0.60 -28.43 -13.60
N LEU A 13 -0.35 -27.64 -12.55
CA LEU A 13 0.93 -26.96 -12.38
C LEU A 13 1.48 -27.27 -10.99
N VAL A 14 2.69 -27.81 -11.04
CA VAL A 14 3.44 -28.48 -9.99
C VAL A 14 4.06 -27.48 -9.01
N ALA A 15 4.14 -27.90 -7.75
CA ALA A 15 4.63 -27.17 -6.61
C ALA A 15 6.17 -27.14 -6.48
N ALA A 16 6.60 -26.21 -5.60
CA ALA A 16 7.81 -26.19 -4.76
C ALA A 16 9.09 -25.56 -5.33
N LEU A 17 9.66 -24.62 -4.55
CA LEU A 17 11.08 -24.28 -4.32
C LEU A 17 11.10 -22.99 -3.46
N ALA A 18 11.89 -22.73 -2.42
CA ALA A 18 12.71 -23.50 -1.47
C ALA A 18 13.04 -22.49 -0.32
N LEU A 19 13.07 -22.95 0.93
CA LEU A 19 13.49 -22.15 2.10
C LEU A 19 15.00 -21.89 2.04
N ALA A 20 15.42 -20.62 2.09
CA ALA A 20 16.80 -20.26 2.42
C ALA A 20 16.88 -19.91 3.92
N ALA A 21 17.35 -20.88 4.70
CA ALA A 21 17.84 -20.68 6.05
C ALA A 21 19.31 -20.21 5.96
N CYS A 22 19.62 -19.05 6.52
CA CYS A 22 21.00 -18.66 6.79
C CYS A 22 21.18 -18.60 8.31
N GLY A 23 21.95 -19.56 8.83
CA GLY A 23 22.38 -19.62 10.21
C GLY A 23 23.68 -18.83 10.43
N GLY A 24 23.87 -18.40 11.66
CA GLY A 24 25.14 -17.89 12.19
C GLY A 24 25.09 -17.97 13.71
N SER A 25 25.79 -18.94 14.27
CA SER A 25 25.95 -19.19 15.71
C SER A 25 27.15 -18.43 16.28
N ASP A 26 27.28 -18.46 17.62
CA ASP A 26 28.42 -18.07 18.48
C ASP A 26 28.36 -16.61 18.98
N THR A 27 28.52 -16.26 20.27
CA THR A 27 28.99 -16.94 21.49
C THR A 27 28.53 -16.13 22.72
N ALA A 28 28.36 -16.80 23.86
CA ALA A 28 27.97 -16.26 25.16
C ALA A 28 28.97 -15.27 25.78
N SER A 29 28.48 -14.31 26.59
CA SER A 29 29.04 -13.90 27.89
C SER A 29 28.08 -12.89 28.56
N THR A 30 27.41 -13.26 29.64
CA THR A 30 27.83 -13.13 31.06
C THR A 30 27.39 -11.80 31.68
N SER A 31 26.56 -11.96 32.71
CA SER A 31 25.95 -10.99 33.61
C SER A 31 26.93 -9.99 34.22
N THR A 32 26.49 -8.75 34.44
CA THR A 32 26.63 -8.09 35.75
C THR A 32 25.57 -7.00 35.91
N PRO A 33 24.86 -6.94 37.06
CA PRO A 33 23.94 -5.86 37.38
C PRO A 33 24.68 -4.68 38.04
N SER A 34 24.16 -3.47 37.89
CA SER A 34 24.42 -2.40 38.86
C SER A 34 23.19 -1.51 38.97
N THR A 35 22.65 -1.54 40.17
CA THR A 35 21.65 -0.65 40.77
C THR A 35 22.21 0.75 41.01
N VAL A 36 21.31 1.65 41.44
CA VAL A 36 21.49 3.00 42.03
C VAL A 36 21.25 4.12 41.02
N THR A 37 20.46 5.18 41.25
CA THR A 37 19.39 5.58 42.19
C THR A 37 18.86 6.91 41.61
N ASP A 38 17.58 7.19 41.83
CA ASP A 38 16.85 8.40 41.46
C ASP A 38 17.59 9.74 41.65
N ASN A 39 17.34 10.71 40.75
CA ASN A 39 16.74 11.97 41.18
C ASN A 39 16.05 12.72 40.02
N VAL A 40 14.82 13.12 40.29
CA VAL A 40 13.90 13.92 39.47
C VAL A 40 14.35 15.38 39.44
N THR A 41 14.20 16.09 38.31
CA THR A 41 13.43 17.36 38.19
C THR A 41 13.67 18.04 36.85
N SER A 42 12.55 18.35 36.20
CA SER A 42 12.32 18.97 34.89
C SER A 42 12.97 20.34 34.66
N THR A 43 13.29 20.66 33.40
CA THR A 43 12.46 21.54 32.52
C THR A 43 13.28 22.10 31.36
N ALA A 44 12.77 21.83 30.15
CA ALA A 44 12.96 22.51 28.85
C ALA A 44 14.38 22.63 28.26
N THR A 45 14.65 21.76 27.28
CA THR A 45 15.70 21.93 26.27
C THR A 45 15.04 22.00 24.90
N ASP A 46 14.96 23.20 24.33
CA ASP A 46 15.05 23.40 22.89
C ASP A 46 16.47 23.01 22.48
N THR A 47 16.63 21.93 21.71
CA THR A 47 17.74 21.67 20.77
C THR A 47 17.58 20.25 20.24
N THR A 48 17.31 20.19 18.93
CA THR A 48 17.86 19.24 17.96
C THR A 48 18.16 17.83 18.48
N THR A 49 17.22 16.90 18.27
CA THR A 49 17.53 15.46 18.24
C THR A 49 17.30 14.86 16.85
N PRO A 50 18.20 13.96 16.42
CA PRO A 50 18.04 13.18 15.20
C PRO A 50 16.83 12.27 15.35
N VAL A 51 16.03 12.17 14.29
CA VAL A 51 14.91 11.24 14.22
C VAL A 51 15.44 9.82 14.41
N THR A 52 15.10 9.26 15.57
CA THR A 52 15.18 7.84 15.91
C THR A 52 14.61 7.02 14.77
N THR A 53 15.49 6.35 14.02
CA THR A 53 15.15 5.19 13.19
C THR A 53 14.73 4.08 14.15
N GLY A 54 13.50 4.19 14.64
CA GLY A 54 12.82 3.10 15.32
C GLY A 54 12.70 1.97 14.32
N THR A 55 13.18 0.79 14.71
CA THR A 55 13.06 -0.47 14.01
C THR A 55 11.63 -0.64 13.50
N GLN A 56 11.40 -0.24 12.25
CA GLN A 56 10.17 -0.48 11.54
C GLN A 56 10.11 -1.99 11.36
N LEU A 57 9.14 -2.65 11.98
CA LEU A 57 8.69 -3.96 11.53
C LEU A 57 8.12 -3.76 10.12
N THR A 58 8.99 -3.68 9.11
CA THR A 58 8.64 -3.75 7.69
C THR A 58 8.25 -5.19 7.37
N THR A 59 7.08 -5.59 7.82
CA THR A 59 6.29 -6.57 7.08
C THR A 59 5.91 -5.83 5.79
N GLY A 60 6.63 -6.10 4.70
CA GLY A 60 6.77 -5.24 3.51
C GLY A 60 5.52 -4.43 3.16
N SER A 61 5.64 -3.10 3.13
CA SER A 61 4.58 -2.21 2.68
C SER A 61 4.50 -2.21 1.15
N ALA A 62 3.29 -2.01 0.63
CA ALA A 62 3.05 -1.87 -0.80
C ALA A 62 3.92 -0.73 -1.35
N SER A 63 4.70 -1.03 -2.39
CA SER A 63 5.63 -0.05 -2.94
C SER A 63 4.86 0.95 -3.79
N CYS A 64 5.13 2.24 -3.59
CA CYS A 64 4.60 3.30 -4.45
C CYS A 64 5.43 3.40 -5.74
N THR A 65 5.32 2.38 -6.59
CA THR A 65 5.90 2.41 -7.93
C THR A 65 4.78 2.42 -8.96
N LYS A 66 5.09 2.93 -10.16
CA LYS A 66 4.14 2.92 -11.27
C LYS A 66 3.59 1.51 -11.52
N ALA A 67 4.44 0.49 -11.52
CA ALA A 67 4.06 -0.89 -11.78
C ALA A 67 3.09 -1.44 -10.73
N GLU A 68 3.33 -1.19 -9.45
CA GLU A 68 2.45 -1.65 -8.36
C GLU A 68 1.09 -0.93 -8.38
N ILE A 69 1.07 0.36 -8.72
CA ILE A 69 -0.18 1.10 -8.87
C ILE A 69 -0.93 0.66 -10.13
N GLU A 70 -0.26 0.44 -11.26
CA GLU A 70 -0.90 -0.11 -12.47
C GLU A 70 -1.48 -1.50 -12.23
N LYS A 71 -0.79 -2.32 -11.42
CA LYS A 71 -1.33 -3.59 -10.94
C LYS A 71 -2.57 -3.38 -10.09
N ALA A 72 -2.54 -2.48 -9.10
CA ALA A 72 -3.69 -2.17 -8.25
C ALA A 72 -4.88 -1.64 -9.05
N VAL A 73 -4.63 -0.84 -10.09
CA VAL A 73 -5.65 -0.34 -11.02
C VAL A 73 -6.22 -1.48 -11.85
N SER A 74 -5.39 -2.39 -12.36
CA SER A 74 -5.85 -3.57 -13.09
C SER A 74 -6.71 -4.47 -12.19
N ASP A 75 -6.35 -4.60 -10.91
CA ASP A 75 -7.10 -5.38 -9.91
C ASP A 75 -8.46 -4.74 -9.56
N LEU A 76 -8.72 -3.47 -9.93
CA LEU A 76 -10.05 -2.85 -9.81
C LEU A 76 -11.05 -3.37 -10.85
N SER A 77 -10.59 -4.08 -11.89
CA SER A 77 -11.44 -4.46 -13.03
C SER A 77 -12.70 -5.18 -12.55
N SER A 78 -13.84 -4.52 -12.75
CA SER A 78 -15.15 -4.94 -12.26
C SER A 78 -16.22 -4.30 -13.13
N THR A 79 -17.49 -4.65 -12.90
CA THR A 79 -18.60 -4.00 -13.62
C THR A 79 -18.63 -2.49 -13.41
N ASP A 80 -18.20 -2.01 -12.24
CA ASP A 80 -18.15 -0.58 -11.90
C ASP A 80 -16.91 0.12 -12.46
N TYR A 81 -15.86 -0.64 -12.79
CA TYR A 81 -14.60 -0.15 -13.37
C TYR A 81 -14.26 -0.97 -14.62
N PRO A 82 -14.97 -0.78 -15.74
CA PRO A 82 -14.66 -1.48 -16.98
C PRO A 82 -13.37 -0.91 -17.58
N SER A 83 -12.40 -1.80 -17.83
CA SER A 83 -11.10 -1.48 -18.44
C SER A 83 -10.34 -0.31 -17.77
N PRO A 84 -10.07 -0.40 -16.46
CA PRO A 84 -9.47 0.70 -15.72
C PRO A 84 -8.02 0.94 -16.18
N SER A 85 -7.66 2.20 -16.36
CA SER A 85 -6.29 2.60 -16.70
C SER A 85 -5.90 3.91 -16.01
N LEU A 86 -4.60 4.13 -15.76
CA LEU A 86 -4.16 5.40 -15.18
C LEU A 86 -4.35 6.56 -16.17
N ALA A 87 -4.91 7.67 -15.70
CA ALA A 87 -5.08 8.87 -16.50
C ALA A 87 -3.73 9.40 -17.01
N THR A 88 -3.64 9.78 -18.28
CA THR A 88 -2.37 10.17 -18.92
C THR A 88 -2.21 11.67 -19.14
N GLY A 89 -3.05 12.51 -18.52
CA GLY A 89 -2.98 13.98 -18.65
C GLY A 89 -3.35 14.71 -17.36
N GLY A 90 -2.92 15.98 -17.24
CA GLY A 90 -3.37 16.90 -16.18
C GLY A 90 -2.61 16.84 -14.84
N GLY A 91 -1.57 16.02 -14.72
CA GLY A 91 -0.75 15.92 -13.50
C GLY A 91 -0.16 14.53 -13.32
N PRO A 92 0.47 14.24 -12.16
CA PRO A 92 0.89 12.88 -11.85
C PRO A 92 -0.34 11.97 -11.72
N PRO A 93 -0.37 10.81 -12.40
CA PRO A 93 -1.53 9.90 -12.40
C PRO A 93 -1.85 9.31 -11.03
N TYR A 94 -0.87 9.31 -10.13
CA TYR A 94 -1.00 8.82 -8.76
C TYR A 94 -0.06 9.56 -7.82
N LYS A 95 -0.39 9.53 -6.52
CA LYS A 95 0.49 9.94 -5.42
C LYS A 95 0.32 8.99 -4.25
N CYS A 96 1.39 8.77 -3.48
CA CYS A 96 1.32 8.00 -2.25
C CYS A 96 1.89 8.78 -1.07
N ALA A 97 1.39 8.49 0.12
CA ALA A 97 1.89 8.99 1.40
C ALA A 97 1.50 8.03 2.52
N ASP A 98 2.40 7.74 3.45
CA ASP A 98 2.14 7.03 4.72
C ASP A 98 1.30 5.75 4.60
N GLY A 99 1.57 4.91 3.60
CA GLY A 99 0.82 3.67 3.37
C GLY A 99 -0.55 3.87 2.70
N TRP A 100 -0.77 5.03 2.11
CA TRP A 100 -1.94 5.34 1.28
C TRP A 100 -1.50 5.74 -0.13
N ALA A 101 -2.36 5.46 -1.10
CA ALA A 101 -2.20 5.93 -2.47
C ALA A 101 -3.51 6.53 -2.97
N VAL A 102 -3.40 7.53 -3.84
CA VAL A 102 -4.50 8.08 -4.63
C VAL A 102 -4.10 7.99 -6.09
N GLY A 103 -5.04 7.62 -6.94
CA GLY A 103 -4.83 7.55 -8.38
C GLY A 103 -6.05 8.02 -9.15
N PHE A 104 -5.77 8.60 -10.31
CA PHE A 104 -6.77 9.04 -11.26
C PHE A 104 -6.88 7.94 -12.32
N VAL A 105 -8.03 7.27 -12.34
CA VAL A 105 -8.28 6.09 -13.16
C VAL A 105 -9.32 6.45 -14.22
N ASN A 106 -8.99 6.27 -15.48
CA ASN A 106 -9.95 6.32 -16.57
C ASN A 106 -10.70 5.00 -16.62
N VAL A 107 -12.03 5.07 -16.57
CA VAL A 107 -12.94 3.93 -16.72
C VAL A 107 -13.84 4.15 -17.93
N GLY A 108 -14.19 3.07 -18.62
CA GLY A 108 -14.96 3.14 -19.86
C GLY A 108 -14.08 3.20 -21.11
N SER A 109 -14.67 3.60 -22.24
CA SER A 109 -13.93 3.71 -23.51
C SER A 109 -14.54 4.75 -24.44
N GLY A 110 -13.70 5.36 -25.29
CA GLY A 110 -14.15 6.31 -26.30
C GLY A 110 -14.75 7.57 -25.69
N MET A 111 -15.98 7.93 -26.10
CA MET A 111 -16.67 9.13 -25.63
C MET A 111 -17.28 8.99 -24.23
N GLU A 112 -17.28 7.77 -23.67
CA GLU A 112 -17.81 7.47 -22.33
C GLU A 112 -16.68 7.26 -21.31
N GLU A 113 -15.43 7.55 -21.70
CA GLU A 113 -14.31 7.51 -20.77
C GLU A 113 -14.45 8.63 -19.74
N ILE A 114 -14.47 8.26 -18.47
CA ILE A 114 -14.48 9.20 -17.34
C ILE A 114 -13.28 8.95 -16.44
N THR A 115 -12.67 10.02 -15.93
CA THR A 115 -11.61 9.93 -14.94
C THR A 115 -12.21 9.94 -13.54
N THR A 116 -12.04 8.86 -12.79
CA THR A 116 -12.45 8.75 -11.39
C THR A 116 -11.25 8.73 -10.45
N THR A 117 -11.45 9.22 -9.24
CA THR A 117 -10.43 9.19 -8.19
C THR A 117 -10.60 7.93 -7.35
N VAL A 118 -9.56 7.10 -7.28
CA VAL A 118 -9.52 5.92 -6.42
C VAL A 118 -8.49 6.11 -5.32
N VAL A 119 -8.84 5.68 -4.11
CA VAL A 119 -7.98 5.72 -2.93
C VAL A 119 -7.67 4.29 -2.53
N TRP A 120 -6.40 3.99 -2.29
CA TRP A 120 -5.94 2.70 -1.77
C TRP A 120 -5.22 2.85 -0.44
N GLN A 121 -5.31 1.81 0.37
CA GLN A 121 -4.53 1.63 1.58
C GLN A 121 -3.62 0.41 1.41
N ALA A 122 -2.37 0.52 1.86
CA ALA A 122 -1.42 -0.57 1.84
C ALA A 122 -1.78 -1.60 2.92
N GLU A 123 -1.97 -2.86 2.51
CA GLU A 123 -2.13 -4.01 3.40
C GLU A 123 -1.02 -5.02 3.10
N GLY A 124 0.05 -4.96 3.89
CA GLY A 124 1.31 -5.62 3.53
C GLY A 124 1.76 -5.13 2.16
N GLN A 125 2.04 -6.07 1.24
CA GLN A 125 2.55 -5.77 -0.09
C GLN A 125 1.47 -5.36 -1.11
N PHE A 126 0.19 -5.33 -0.72
CA PHE A 126 -0.92 -5.10 -1.65
C PHE A 126 -1.57 -3.74 -1.42
N TRP A 127 -2.11 -3.16 -2.50
CA TRP A 127 -2.94 -1.96 -2.45
C TRP A 127 -4.41 -2.37 -2.46
N VAL A 128 -5.12 -2.04 -1.37
CA VAL A 128 -6.55 -2.38 -1.22
C VAL A 128 -7.39 -1.12 -1.42
N PRO A 129 -8.34 -1.10 -2.38
CA PRO A 129 -9.17 0.07 -2.62
C PRO A 129 -10.06 0.36 -1.42
N GLN A 130 -10.19 1.64 -1.11
CA GLN A 130 -10.97 2.14 0.01
C GLN A 130 -12.12 3.01 -0.49
N ASP A 131 -13.24 2.91 0.22
CA ASP A 131 -14.40 3.77 -0.01
C ASP A 131 -14.10 5.18 0.52
N ARG A 132 -14.05 6.16 -0.39
CA ARG A 132 -13.84 7.59 -0.09
C ARG A 132 -14.83 8.10 0.96
N GLY A 133 -16.08 7.67 0.91
CA GLY A 133 -17.12 8.03 1.87
C GLY A 133 -16.84 7.56 3.31
N LYS A 134 -15.95 6.58 3.48
CA LYS A 134 -15.55 6.06 4.80
C LYS A 134 -14.22 6.60 5.29
N VAL A 135 -13.29 6.96 4.39
CA VAL A 135 -11.93 7.36 4.76
C VAL A 135 -11.70 8.87 4.77
N CYS A 136 -12.48 9.64 3.99
CA CYS A 136 -12.38 11.09 3.88
C CYS A 136 -13.08 11.93 4.96
N PRO A 137 -14.17 11.48 5.62
CA PRO A 137 -14.77 12.22 6.73
C PRO A 137 -13.79 12.47 7.87
N LYS A 138 -13.93 13.58 8.59
CA LYS A 138 -13.02 13.95 9.69
C LYS A 138 -13.40 13.25 11.01
N PRO A 139 -12.41 12.80 11.82
CA PRO A 139 -10.97 12.78 11.52
C PRO A 139 -10.64 11.77 10.41
N SER A 140 -9.94 12.24 9.37
CA SER A 140 -9.69 11.42 8.18
C SER A 140 -8.57 10.43 8.43
N LYS A 141 -8.73 9.24 7.86
CA LYS A 141 -7.67 8.22 7.80
C LYS A 141 -6.64 8.52 6.71
N VAL A 142 -7.01 9.34 5.73
CA VAL A 142 -6.16 9.71 4.61
C VAL A 142 -5.14 10.76 5.07
N PRO A 143 -3.84 10.57 4.77
CA PRO A 143 -2.79 11.52 5.14
C PRO A 143 -2.98 12.89 4.51
N ALA A 144 -2.65 13.95 5.25
CA ALA A 144 -2.79 15.33 4.80
C ALA A 144 -2.05 15.60 3.46
N ALA A 145 -0.91 14.94 3.23
CA ALA A 145 -0.10 15.11 2.02
C ALA A 145 -0.82 14.71 0.71
N ILE A 146 -1.82 13.84 0.79
CA ILE A 146 -2.62 13.41 -0.36
C ILE A 146 -4.12 13.67 -0.17
N TYR A 147 -4.54 14.29 0.93
CA TYR A 147 -5.96 14.46 1.28
C TYR A 147 -6.73 15.22 0.21
N ASP A 148 -6.22 16.36 -0.26
CA ASP A 148 -6.93 17.14 -1.28
C ASP A 148 -7.13 16.36 -2.58
N LEU A 149 -6.11 15.60 -2.99
CA LEU A 149 -6.20 14.75 -4.18
C LEU A 149 -7.15 13.57 -3.97
N ALA A 150 -7.19 12.97 -2.78
CA ALA A 150 -8.00 11.79 -2.47
C ALA A 150 -9.46 12.11 -2.15
N CYS A 151 -9.71 13.25 -1.51
CA CYS A 151 -11.00 13.56 -0.87
C CYS A 151 -11.70 14.77 -1.49
N ASN A 152 -10.95 15.71 -2.08
CA ASN A 152 -11.49 16.94 -2.67
C ASN A 152 -11.42 16.96 -4.21
N SER A 153 -11.02 15.86 -4.86
CA SER A 153 -11.09 15.69 -6.31
C SER A 153 -12.37 14.98 -6.74
N ASN A 154 -12.79 15.15 -8.00
CA ASN A 154 -13.99 14.57 -8.63
C ASN A 154 -15.24 14.55 -7.74
#